data_AF-A0A6U0IMK9-F1
#
_entry.id   AF-A0A6U0IMK9-F1
#
_cell.length_a   1.000
_cell.length_b   1.000
_cell.length_c   1.000
_cell.angle_alpha   90.00
_cell.angle_beta   90.00
_cell.angle_gamma   90.00
#
_symmetry.space_group_name_H-M   'P 1'
#
loop_
_entity.id
_entity.type
_entity.pdbx_description
1 polymer ?
#
loop_
_entity_poly.entity_id
_entity_poly.type
_entity_poly.pdbx_seq_one_letter_code
_entity_poly.pdbx_strand_id
1 'polypeptide(L)'
;EMVACKKEKNLQCIFLAVVNIVKLHSNLLLCGPTEHALASKAFGGNVTMDGALMDLGGRVSRKKDYIPTVTSVIKGGWSKPSNLGRGLSMVDVSQLGKLEVDPNDPHGNVTRVGSVLDSPEMKGMKTCETAEKESEEKKDDVEDEPLTI
;
A
#
# COMPACT_ATOMS: atom_id res chain seq x y z
N GLU A 1 2.19 7.23 3.81
CA GLU A 1 3.64 7.46 3.79
C GLU A 1 4.28 7.43 2.39
N MET A 2 4.23 6.34 1.62
CA MET A 2 4.91 6.25 0.31
C MET A 2 4.54 7.38 -0.67
N VAL A 3 3.27 7.79 -0.70
CA VAL A 3 2.78 8.92 -1.50
C VAL A 3 3.44 10.25 -1.10
N ALA A 4 3.67 10.45 0.20
CA ALA A 4 4.28 11.64 0.77
C ALA A 4 5.77 11.69 0.41
N CYS A 5 6.50 10.60 0.68
CA CYS A 5 7.91 10.44 0.34
C CYS A 5 8.17 10.64 -1.17
N LYS A 6 7.26 10.14 -2.02
CA LYS A 6 7.30 10.36 -3.48
C LYS A 6 7.27 11.85 -3.84
N LYS A 7 6.44 12.65 -3.17
CA LYS A 7 6.34 14.10 -3.38
C LYS A 7 7.56 14.82 -2.81
N GLU A 8 7.91 14.55 -1.56
CA GLU A 8 9.02 15.21 -0.84
C GLU A 8 10.36 15.04 -1.57
N LYS A 9 10.62 13.83 -2.10
CA LYS A 9 11.87 13.51 -2.82
C LYS A 9 11.78 13.72 -4.33
N ASN A 10 10.67 14.28 -4.83
CA ASN A 10 10.41 14.51 -6.25
C ASN A 10 10.63 13.25 -7.12
N LEU A 11 10.13 12.10 -6.66
CA LEU A 11 10.28 10.82 -7.33
C LEU A 11 9.12 10.56 -8.30
N GLN A 12 9.44 10.00 -9.47
CA GLN A 12 8.41 9.59 -10.45
C GLN A 12 7.69 8.30 -10.05
N CYS A 13 8.39 7.40 -9.35
CA CYS A 13 7.90 6.09 -8.95
C CYS A 13 8.58 5.66 -7.65
N ILE A 14 7.85 4.97 -6.77
CA ILE A 14 8.41 4.32 -5.58
C ILE A 14 7.77 2.94 -5.41
N PHE A 15 8.59 1.93 -5.11
CA PHE A 15 8.13 0.56 -4.92
C PHE A 15 8.50 0.08 -3.52
N LEU A 16 7.60 -0.69 -2.90
CA LEU A 16 7.85 -1.42 -1.67
C LEU A 16 7.66 -2.91 -1.95
N ALA A 17 8.75 -3.67 -1.84
CA ALA A 17 8.71 -5.12 -1.96
C ALA A 17 8.73 -5.75 -0.56
N VAL A 18 7.74 -6.58 -0.26
CA VAL A 18 7.67 -7.37 0.97
C VAL A 18 8.12 -8.78 0.63
N VAL A 19 9.20 -9.23 1.27
CA VAL A 19 9.82 -10.53 0.99
C VAL A 19 9.61 -11.46 2.18
N ASN A 20 8.98 -12.60 1.93
CA ASN A 20 9.01 -13.74 2.84
C ASN A 20 10.33 -14.49 2.64
N ILE A 21 11.28 -14.29 3.56
CA ILE A 21 12.61 -14.89 3.48
C ILE A 21 12.61 -16.41 3.70
N VAL A 22 11.59 -16.95 4.37
CA VAL A 22 11.48 -18.40 4.62
C VAL A 22 10.98 -19.12 3.38
N LYS A 23 9.95 -18.56 2.72
CA LYS A 23 9.37 -19.12 1.49
C LYS A 23 10.06 -18.65 0.21
N LEU A 24 11.02 -17.73 0.32
CA LEU A 24 11.67 -17.04 -0.80
C LEU A 24 10.65 -16.51 -1.81
N HIS A 25 9.63 -15.83 -1.31
CA HIS A 25 8.52 -15.31 -2.10
C HIS A 25 8.36 -13.81 -1.84
N SER A 26 8.04 -13.00 -2.85
CA SER A 26 7.83 -11.57 -2.66
C SER A 26 6.56 -11.02 -3.32
N ASN A 27 6.01 -10.00 -2.67
CA ASN A 27 4.90 -9.21 -3.16
C ASN A 27 5.33 -7.75 -3.27
N LEU A 28 4.89 -7.08 -4.33
CA LEU A 28 5.18 -5.69 -4.62
C LEU A 28 3.94 -4.84 -4.34
N LEU A 29 4.06 -3.85 -3.46
CA LEU A 29 3.01 -2.87 -3.21
C LEU A 29 3.03 -1.78 -4.28
N LEU A 30 1.87 -1.58 -4.92
CA LEU A 30 1.63 -0.64 -6.00
C LEU A 30 0.76 0.52 -5.49
N CYS A 31 1.39 1.63 -5.11
CA CYS A 31 0.68 2.76 -4.49
C CYS A 31 -0.04 3.69 -5.49
N GLY A 32 -0.03 3.37 -6.78
CA GLY A 32 -0.72 4.20 -7.75
C GLY A 32 -0.60 3.73 -9.19
N PRO A 33 -1.27 4.45 -10.12
CA PRO A 33 -1.38 4.02 -11.51
C PRO A 33 -0.04 4.01 -12.26
N THR A 34 0.90 4.89 -11.89
CA THR A 34 2.25 4.94 -12.50
C THR A 34 3.07 3.72 -12.10
N GLU A 35 3.12 3.41 -10.80
CA GLU A 35 3.76 2.21 -10.24
C GLU A 35 3.19 0.95 -10.88
N HIS A 36 1.86 0.87 -10.99
CA HIS A 36 1.17 -0.24 -11.62
C HIS A 36 1.56 -0.42 -13.09
N ALA A 37 1.54 0.65 -13.88
CA ALA A 37 1.90 0.60 -15.30
C ALA A 37 3.36 0.15 -15.52
N LEU A 38 4.29 0.67 -14.70
CA LEU A 38 5.69 0.30 -14.79
C LEU A 38 5.93 -1.15 -14.33
N ALA A 39 5.37 -1.53 -13.19
CA ALA A 39 5.52 -2.89 -12.64
C ALA A 39 4.91 -3.95 -13.56
N SER A 40 3.75 -3.66 -14.16
CA SER A 40 3.10 -4.56 -15.12
C SER A 40 3.99 -4.81 -16.33
N LYS A 41 4.64 -3.76 -16.85
CA LYS A 41 5.56 -3.89 -17.97
C LYS A 41 6.87 -4.58 -17.59
N ALA A 42 7.38 -4.35 -16.38
CA ALA A 42 8.63 -4.89 -15.88
C ALA A 42 8.54 -6.37 -15.51
N PHE A 43 7.55 -6.73 -14.70
CA PHE A 43 7.50 -8.04 -14.06
C PHE A 43 6.46 -8.99 -14.65
N GLY A 44 5.43 -8.46 -15.33
CA GLY A 44 4.33 -9.24 -15.90
C GLY A 44 3.58 -10.10 -14.87
N GLY A 45 3.63 -9.72 -13.60
CA GLY A 45 3.00 -10.46 -12.50
C GLY A 45 1.49 -10.24 -12.42
N ASN A 46 0.80 -11.15 -11.73
CA ASN A 46 -0.62 -10.97 -11.42
C ASN A 46 -0.78 -9.92 -10.33
N VAL A 47 -1.71 -9.00 -10.58
CA VAL A 47 -2.11 -7.98 -9.61
C VAL A 47 -3.38 -8.47 -8.92
N THR A 48 -3.48 -8.23 -7.61
CA THR A 48 -4.69 -8.52 -6.83
C THR A 48 -5.90 -7.74 -7.36
N MET A 49 -7.11 -8.19 -7.05
CA MET A 49 -8.35 -7.58 -7.58
C MET A 49 -8.50 -6.09 -7.21
N ASP A 50 -7.94 -5.67 -6.07
CA ASP A 50 -7.89 -4.29 -5.61
C ASP A 50 -6.79 -3.44 -6.26
N GLY A 51 -5.93 -4.04 -7.10
CA GLY A 51 -4.87 -3.33 -7.83
C GLY A 51 -3.64 -2.98 -6.98
N ALA A 52 -3.63 -3.32 -5.69
CA ALA A 52 -2.67 -2.79 -4.72
C ALA A 52 -1.40 -3.65 -4.60
N LEU A 53 -1.48 -4.95 -4.85
CA LEU A 53 -0.38 -5.89 -4.68
C LEU A 53 -0.12 -6.66 -5.98
N MET A 54 1.15 -6.83 -6.33
CA MET A 54 1.59 -7.70 -7.42
C MET A 54 2.45 -8.83 -6.87
N ASP A 55 2.09 -10.07 -7.20
CA ASP A 55 2.90 -11.23 -6.87
C ASP A 55 4.13 -11.30 -7.80
N LEU A 56 5.33 -11.29 -7.22
CA LEU A 56 6.58 -11.42 -7.95
C LEU A 56 7.19 -12.83 -7.87
N GLY A 57 6.57 -13.74 -7.13
CA GLY A 57 7.00 -15.12 -6.94
C GLY A 57 8.39 -15.20 -6.30
N GLY A 58 9.26 -16.02 -6.88
CA GLY A 58 10.62 -16.27 -6.39
C GLY A 58 11.63 -15.12 -6.55
N ARG A 59 11.21 -13.96 -7.05
CA ARG A 59 12.09 -12.78 -7.19
C ARG A 59 12.23 -12.15 -5.81
N VAL A 60 13.40 -12.25 -5.20
CA VAL A 60 13.62 -11.74 -3.82
C VAL A 60 14.85 -10.84 -3.74
N SER A 61 15.67 -10.77 -4.80
CA SER A 61 16.89 -10.00 -4.82
C SER A 61 16.70 -8.66 -5.52
N ARG A 62 16.86 -7.57 -4.77
CA ARG A 62 16.81 -6.22 -5.36
C ARG A 62 17.86 -6.01 -6.45
N LYS A 63 19.10 -6.46 -6.23
CA LYS A 63 20.21 -6.25 -7.17
C LYS A 63 20.09 -7.11 -8.42
N LYS A 64 19.60 -8.35 -8.28
CA LYS A 64 19.53 -9.32 -9.38
C LYS A 64 18.19 -9.27 -10.11
N ASP A 65 17.09 -9.17 -9.38
CA ASP A 65 15.75 -9.39 -9.92
C ASP A 65 14.98 -8.08 -10.13
N TYR A 66 15.08 -7.11 -9.23
CA TYR A 66 14.25 -5.89 -9.30
C TYR A 66 14.87 -4.78 -10.16
N ILE A 67 16.07 -4.31 -9.75
CA ILE A 67 16.72 -3.16 -10.41
C ILE A 67 16.97 -3.44 -11.89
N PRO A 68 17.56 -4.59 -12.31
CA PRO A 68 17.85 -4.83 -13.71
C PRO A 68 16.59 -4.86 -14.57
N THR A 69 15.53 -5.51 -14.07
CA THR A 69 14.26 -5.65 -14.78
C THR A 69 13.57 -4.31 -15.02
N VAL A 70 13.44 -3.49 -13.97
CA VAL A 70 12.84 -2.15 -14.09
C VAL A 70 13.71 -1.24 -14.97
N THR A 71 15.03 -1.27 -14.78
CA THR A 71 15.97 -0.47 -15.56
C THR A 71 15.92 -0.84 -17.04
N SER A 72 15.80 -2.13 -17.36
CA SER A 72 15.70 -2.61 -18.74
C SER A 72 14.46 -2.06 -19.44
N VAL A 73 13.31 -2.02 -18.74
CA VAL A 73 12.07 -1.47 -19.30
C VAL A 73 12.17 0.04 -19.53
N ILE A 74 12.75 0.77 -18.57
CA ILE A 74 12.96 2.22 -18.71
C ILE A 74 13.90 2.51 -19.89
N LYS A 75 15.03 1.80 -19.98
CA LYS A 75 15.97 1.92 -21.11
C LYS A 75 15.37 1.49 -22.44
N GLY A 76 14.40 0.57 -22.42
CA GLY A 76 13.63 0.13 -23.58
C GLY A 76 12.62 1.16 -24.09
N GLY A 77 12.61 2.39 -23.55
CA GLY A 77 11.76 3.48 -24.02
C GLY A 77 10.42 3.58 -23.28
N TRP A 78 10.26 2.91 -22.13
CA TRP A 78 9.08 3.13 -21.31
C TRP A 78 9.07 4.58 -20.80
N SER A 79 8.01 5.31 -21.12
CA SER A 79 7.74 6.65 -20.62
C SER A 79 6.47 6.63 -19.79
N LYS A 80 6.44 7.41 -18.70
CA LYS A 80 5.23 7.61 -17.89
C LYS A 80 4.08 8.12 -18.78
N PRO A 81 2.94 7.43 -18.83
CA PRO A 81 1.77 7.92 -19.56
C PRO A 81 1.26 9.24 -18.97
N SER A 82 1.05 10.24 -19.82
CA SER A 82 0.67 11.60 -19.45
C SER A 82 -0.75 11.72 -18.87
N ASN A 83 -1.62 10.75 -19.19
CA ASN A 83 -3.01 10.67 -18.75
C ASN A 83 -3.20 9.97 -17.39
N LEU A 84 -2.13 9.45 -16.78
CA LEU A 84 -2.23 8.82 -15.45
C LEU A 84 -2.21 9.89 -14.36
N GLY A 85 -3.41 10.15 -13.82
CA GLY A 85 -3.58 10.93 -12.60
C GLY A 85 -2.88 10.31 -11.40
N ARG A 86 -2.82 11.07 -10.30
CA ARG A 86 -2.42 10.53 -9.00
C ARG A 86 -3.45 9.46 -8.58
N GLY A 87 -2.98 8.36 -7.97
CA GLY A 87 -3.88 7.40 -7.32
C GLY A 87 -4.72 8.08 -6.23
N LEU A 88 -5.89 7.51 -5.93
CA LEU A 88 -6.77 8.00 -4.87
C LEU A 88 -6.00 7.98 -3.54
N SER A 89 -5.95 9.13 -2.86
CA SER A 89 -5.39 9.27 -1.51
C SER A 89 -6.47 9.89 -0.64
N MET A 90 -6.76 9.26 0.50
CA MET A 90 -7.71 9.80 1.48
C MET A 90 -7.17 11.07 2.17
N VAL A 91 -5.86 11.31 2.10
CA VAL A 91 -5.20 12.44 2.76
C VAL A 91 -4.63 13.39 1.72
N ASP A 92 -4.82 14.69 1.94
CA ASP A 92 -4.17 15.72 1.14
C ASP A 92 -2.66 15.79 1.44
N VAL A 93 -1.87 15.50 0.43
CA VAL A 93 -0.40 15.50 0.48
C VAL A 93 0.17 16.93 0.59
N SER A 94 -0.64 17.97 0.43
CA SER A 94 -0.24 19.35 0.76
C SER A 94 -0.18 19.60 2.27
N GLN A 95 -0.92 18.80 3.04
CA GLN A 95 -1.10 18.92 4.48
C GLN A 95 -0.34 17.85 5.29
N LEU A 96 0.45 17.00 4.61
CA LEU A 96 1.39 16.11 5.27
C LEU A 96 2.62 16.93 5.67
N GLY A 97 2.82 17.13 6.97
CA GLY A 97 3.97 17.82 7.55
C GLY A 97 5.31 17.13 7.25
N LYS A 98 6.38 17.45 7.99
CA LYS A 98 7.72 16.86 7.75
C LYS A 98 7.98 15.69 8.71
N LEU A 99 8.68 14.67 8.23
CA LEU A 99 9.17 13.59 9.10
C LEU A 99 10.37 14.07 9.90
N GLU A 100 10.25 14.03 11.22
CA GLU A 100 11.34 14.33 12.16
C GLU A 100 11.45 13.19 13.19
N VAL A 101 12.67 12.95 13.66
CA VAL A 101 12.92 12.06 14.79
C VAL A 101 12.89 12.93 16.03
N ASP A 102 12.04 12.61 17.00
CA ASP A 102 12.04 13.32 18.26
C ASP A 102 13.36 13.05 19.00
N PRO A 103 14.21 14.06 19.24
CA PRO A 103 15.48 13.87 19.94
C PRO A 103 15.30 13.43 21.40
N ASN A 104 14.09 13.55 21.97
CA ASN A 104 13.78 13.15 23.34
C ASN A 104 13.10 11.79 23.43
N ASP A 105 12.74 11.15 22.31
CA ASP A 105 12.16 9.83 22.32
C ASP A 105 13.25 8.74 22.44
N PRO A 106 13.31 7.99 23.55
CA PRO A 106 14.30 6.94 23.74
C PRO A 106 14.18 5.79 22.72
N HIS A 107 13.04 5.67 22.04
CA HIS A 107 12.81 4.67 20.99
C HIS A 107 13.10 5.19 19.58
N GLY A 108 13.36 6.49 19.42
CA GLY A 108 13.67 7.12 18.14
C GLY A 108 12.53 6.99 17.12
N ASN A 109 11.27 7.05 17.56
CA ASN A 109 10.15 6.99 16.65
C ASN A 109 10.14 8.19 15.70
N VAL A 110 9.75 7.94 14.46
CA VAL A 110 9.61 8.98 13.44
C VAL A 110 8.19 9.52 13.48
N THR A 111 8.04 10.83 13.71
CA THR A 111 6.74 11.51 13.74
C THR A 111 6.64 12.54 12.62
N ARG A 112 5.41 12.88 12.19
CA ARG A 112 5.18 13.90 11.15
C ARG A 112 4.82 15.24 11.79
N VAL A 113 5.83 16.05 12.11
CA VAL A 113 5.62 17.38 12.70
C VAL A 113 4.94 18.32 11.70
N GLY A 114 3.85 18.96 12.14
CA GLY A 114 3.06 19.90 11.33
C GLY A 114 2.06 19.23 10.37
N SER A 115 1.74 17.96 10.57
CA SER A 115 0.70 17.26 9.79
C SER A 115 -0.69 17.51 10.36
N VAL A 116 -1.70 17.67 9.50
CA VAL A 116 -3.13 17.76 9.90
C VAL A 116 -3.65 16.45 10.53
N LEU A 117 -2.91 15.34 10.37
CA LEU A 117 -3.21 14.04 10.98
C LEU A 117 -2.94 14.01 12.51
N ASP A 118 -2.20 14.98 13.06
CA ASP A 118 -1.94 15.09 14.50
C ASP A 118 -3.00 15.91 15.25
N SER A 119 -3.98 16.49 14.53
CA SER A 119 -5.08 17.23 15.13
C SER A 119 -5.95 16.30 15.99
N PRO A 120 -6.35 16.72 17.22
CA PRO A 120 -7.09 15.88 18.16
C PRO A 120 -8.44 15.38 17.63
N GLU A 121 -8.99 16.00 16.59
CA GLU A 121 -10.24 15.61 15.93
C GLU A 121 -10.19 14.27 15.17
N MET A 122 -9.00 13.78 14.77
CA MET A 122 -8.86 12.54 13.98
C MET A 122 -8.31 11.34 14.77
N LYS A 123 -7.81 11.54 16.00
CA LYS A 123 -7.36 10.45 16.89
C LYS A 123 -8.49 9.52 17.36
N GLY A 124 -9.75 9.88 17.10
CA GLY A 124 -10.94 9.13 17.51
C GLY A 124 -11.59 8.24 16.44
N MET A 125 -11.10 8.24 15.19
CA MET A 125 -11.62 7.33 14.17
C MET A 125 -11.02 5.95 14.36
N LYS A 126 -11.78 5.06 14.99
CA LYS A 126 -11.50 3.62 15.08
C LYS A 126 -11.14 3.09 13.69
N THR A 127 -10.00 2.41 13.61
CA THR A 127 -9.60 1.59 12.46
C THR A 127 -10.68 0.54 12.18
N CYS A 128 -10.76 0.11 10.93
CA CYS A 128 -11.74 -0.83 10.38
C CYS A 128 -11.61 -2.28 10.93
N GLU A 129 -11.00 -2.47 12.10
CA GLU A 129 -10.81 -3.77 12.76
C GLU A 129 -12.04 -4.21 13.57
N THR A 130 -13.10 -3.40 13.64
CA THR A 130 -14.32 -3.75 14.42
C THR A 130 -15.51 -4.18 13.56
N ALA A 131 -15.33 -4.42 12.25
CA ALA A 131 -16.43 -4.87 11.38
C ALA A 131 -16.55 -6.39 11.27
N GLU A 132 -15.54 -7.17 11.67
CA GLU A 132 -15.56 -8.63 11.51
C GLU A 132 -16.16 -9.38 12.71
N LYS A 133 -16.29 -8.74 13.88
CA LYS A 133 -16.78 -9.40 15.11
C LYS A 133 -18.29 -9.34 15.34
N GLU A 134 -19.05 -8.52 14.60
CA GLU A 134 -20.51 -8.39 14.81
C GLU A 134 -21.36 -9.28 13.89
N SER A 135 -20.75 -10.11 13.03
CA SER A 135 -21.49 -11.01 12.13
C SER A 135 -21.60 -12.46 12.61
N GLU A 136 -20.93 -12.84 13.70
CA GLU A 136 -20.98 -14.20 14.28
C GLU A 136 -22.00 -14.38 15.41
N GLU A 137 -22.56 -13.31 15.99
CA GLU A 137 -23.41 -13.40 17.20
C GLU A 137 -24.92 -13.25 16.92
N LYS A 138 -25.39 -13.63 15.72
CA LYS A 138 -26.83 -13.60 15.42
C LYS A 138 -27.25 -14.72 14.49
N LYS A 139 -27.07 -15.96 14.93
CA LYS A 139 -27.66 -17.13 14.26
C LYS A 139 -27.98 -18.23 15.25
N ASP A 140 -28.83 -17.94 16.21
CA ASP A 140 -29.65 -18.93 16.89
C ASP A 140 -31.04 -18.32 17.10
N ASP A 141 -32.06 -19.17 17.15
CA ASP A 141 -33.51 -18.90 17.26
C ASP A 141 -34.27 -18.69 15.93
N VAL A 142 -34.49 -19.79 15.21
CA VAL A 142 -35.74 -19.99 14.46
C VAL A 142 -36.39 -21.26 15.00
N GLU A 143 -37.49 -21.06 15.74
CA GLU A 143 -38.34 -22.10 16.28
C GLU A 143 -39.05 -22.89 15.16
N ASP A 144 -39.18 -24.19 15.42
CA ASP A 144 -39.69 -25.25 14.57
C ASP A 144 -41.24 -25.24 14.62
N GLU A 145 -41.91 -24.92 13.51
CA GLU A 145 -43.37 -25.08 13.36
C GLU A 145 -43.65 -26.24 12.39
N PRO A 146 -44.47 -27.25 12.76
CA PRO A 146 -44.60 -28.48 12.00
C PRO A 146 -45.54 -28.34 10.79
N LEU A 147 -45.12 -28.97 9.68
CA LEU A 147 -45.90 -29.18 8.47
C LEU A 147 -47.25 -29.87 8.76
N THR A 148 -48.33 -29.31 8.19
CA THR A 148 -49.58 -30.07 7.97
C THR A 148 -49.99 -29.95 6.49
N ILE A 149 -49.94 -31.12 5.83
CA ILE A 149 -50.53 -31.61 4.56
C ILE A 149 -51.03 -30.58 3.54
#